data_AF-A0A850QUC4-F1
#
_entry.id   AF-A0A850QUC4-F1
#
_cell.length_a   1.000
_cell.length_b   1.000
_cell.length_c   1.000
_cell.angle_alpha   90.00
_cell.angle_beta   90.00
_cell.angle_gamma   90.00
#
_symmetry.space_group_name_H-M   'P 1'
#
loop_
_entity.id
_entity.type
_entity.pdbx_description
1 polymer ?
#
loop_
_entity_poly.entity_id
_entity_poly.type
_entity_poly.pdbx_seq_one_letter_code
_entity_poly.pdbx_strand_id
1 'polypeptide(L)'
;VGPVLDSFAFEYQKQFPFIEFHYQKNTPRLPSFIAGIKHSTPNKYTLEFINYVLSASTQRELKSLINKYAINDKMTRPELPEPLRLSLMKQRDLLVKYLFDQTISYQLASLNQAWRLLHNIEKYQKELTPAQQKVYLQAKQLASTPPISAQDAATKNFAYLSPSRQDTVTQKTLTQWRDTMHNNLLESIAISQRLLSQLRG
;
A
#
# COMPACT_ATOMS: atom_id res chain seq x y z
N VAL A 1 -11.08 -2.69 -4.33
CA VAL A 1 -10.82 -3.34 -5.64
C VAL A 1 -9.48 -2.85 -6.16
N GLY A 2 -8.52 -3.76 -6.36
CA GLY A 2 -7.19 -3.48 -6.90
C GLY A 2 -6.84 -4.51 -7.98
N PRO A 3 -5.87 -4.22 -8.87
CA PRO A 3 -5.47 -5.16 -9.89
C PRO A 3 -4.61 -6.26 -9.25
N VAL A 4 -4.90 -7.50 -9.58
CA VAL A 4 -4.17 -8.67 -9.08
C VAL A 4 -4.16 -9.75 -10.16
N LEU A 5 -3.14 -10.60 -10.19
CA LEU A 5 -3.18 -11.79 -11.04
C LEU A 5 -4.20 -12.77 -10.47
N ASP A 6 -4.96 -13.41 -11.35
CA ASP A 6 -5.93 -14.43 -10.99
C ASP A 6 -5.33 -15.55 -10.12
N SER A 7 -4.11 -15.99 -10.45
CA SER A 7 -3.37 -16.96 -9.65
C SER A 7 -3.21 -16.55 -8.19
N PHE A 8 -2.87 -15.30 -7.91
CA PHE A 8 -2.78 -14.79 -6.54
C PHE A 8 -4.17 -14.62 -5.91
N ALA A 9 -5.15 -14.14 -6.67
CA ALA A 9 -6.51 -13.95 -6.17
C ALA A 9 -7.12 -15.27 -5.68
N PHE A 10 -7.00 -16.34 -6.47
CA PHE A 10 -7.51 -17.66 -6.10
C PHE A 10 -6.79 -18.24 -4.88
N GLU A 11 -5.47 -18.01 -4.73
CA GLU A 11 -4.77 -18.40 -3.49
C GLU A 11 -5.22 -17.60 -2.28
N TYR A 12 -5.43 -16.28 -2.42
CA TYR A 12 -5.93 -15.46 -1.31
C TYR A 12 -7.34 -15.84 -0.88
N GLN A 13 -8.21 -16.22 -1.82
CA GLN A 13 -9.58 -16.66 -1.51
C GLN A 13 -9.62 -17.93 -0.65
N LYS A 14 -8.60 -18.81 -0.75
CA LYS A 14 -8.48 -19.98 0.13
C LYS A 14 -8.25 -19.59 1.60
N GLN A 15 -7.54 -18.48 1.83
CA GLN A 15 -7.24 -17.98 3.18
C GLN A 15 -8.26 -16.96 3.69
N PHE A 16 -8.84 -16.17 2.77
CA PHE A 16 -9.70 -15.04 3.04
C PHE A 16 -10.97 -15.16 2.18
N PRO A 17 -11.97 -15.96 2.61
CA PRO A 17 -13.15 -16.28 1.79
C PRO A 17 -14.07 -15.08 1.53
N PHE A 18 -13.85 -13.96 2.23
CA PHE A 18 -14.55 -12.69 2.02
C PHE A 18 -13.94 -11.84 0.89
N ILE A 19 -12.82 -12.27 0.28
CA ILE A 19 -12.23 -11.59 -0.87
C ILE A 19 -12.94 -12.05 -2.15
N GLU A 20 -13.47 -11.10 -2.90
CA GLU A 20 -14.06 -11.35 -4.22
C GLU A 20 -13.03 -11.09 -5.33
N PHE A 21 -13.10 -11.88 -6.39
CA PHE A 21 -12.29 -11.73 -7.59
C PHE A 21 -13.17 -11.79 -8.84
N HIS A 22 -12.95 -10.84 -9.74
CA HIS A 22 -13.69 -10.72 -10.98
C HIS A 22 -12.77 -10.24 -12.09
N TYR A 23 -13.02 -10.72 -13.31
CA TYR A 23 -12.30 -10.25 -14.48
C TYR A 23 -12.83 -8.89 -14.93
N GLN A 24 -11.98 -8.06 -15.51
CA GLN A 24 -12.41 -6.88 -16.24
C GLN A 24 -12.69 -7.23 -17.70
N LYS A 25 -13.60 -6.47 -18.34
CA LYS A 25 -13.70 -6.46 -19.80
C LYS A 25 -12.32 -6.16 -20.40
N ASN A 26 -11.91 -6.99 -21.37
CA ASN A 26 -10.58 -6.92 -21.99
C ASN A 26 -9.38 -7.14 -21.05
N THR A 27 -9.54 -7.92 -19.97
CA THR A 27 -8.39 -8.28 -19.10
C THR A 27 -7.23 -8.84 -19.93
N PRO A 28 -6.02 -8.28 -19.82
CA PRO A 28 -4.87 -8.76 -20.57
C PRO A 28 -4.52 -10.17 -20.12
N ARG A 29 -4.21 -11.05 -21.09
CA ARG A 29 -3.59 -12.34 -20.81
C ARG A 29 -2.10 -12.12 -20.68
N LEU A 30 -1.53 -12.50 -19.53
CA LEU A 30 -0.10 -12.40 -19.29
C LEU A 30 0.55 -13.78 -19.55
N PRO A 31 1.19 -13.98 -20.71
CA PRO A 31 1.86 -15.23 -20.99
C PRO A 31 3.08 -15.40 -20.08
N SER A 32 3.28 -16.62 -19.61
CA SER A 32 4.55 -17.06 -19.02
C SER A 32 5.32 -17.83 -20.09
N PHE A 33 6.60 -17.50 -20.30
CA PHE A 33 7.44 -18.15 -21.28
C PHE A 33 8.52 -18.98 -20.60
N ILE A 34 8.97 -20.03 -21.29
CA ILE A 34 10.16 -20.80 -20.96
C ILE A 34 11.07 -20.82 -22.18
N ALA A 35 12.37 -20.59 -21.99
CA ALA A 35 13.34 -20.57 -23.07
C ALA A 35 14.69 -21.12 -22.61
N GLY A 36 15.42 -21.74 -23.53
CA GLY A 36 16.82 -22.10 -23.34
C GLY A 36 17.72 -20.90 -23.65
N ILE A 37 18.74 -20.68 -22.83
CA ILE A 37 19.75 -19.64 -23.07
C ILE A 37 20.79 -20.19 -24.05
N LYS A 38 21.17 -19.40 -25.06
CA LYS A 38 22.24 -19.76 -26.00
C LYS A 38 23.56 -19.88 -25.25
N HIS A 39 24.21 -21.04 -25.35
CA HIS A 39 25.49 -21.31 -24.70
C HIS A 39 26.44 -21.99 -25.69
N SER A 40 27.76 -21.77 -25.52
CA SER A 40 28.80 -22.38 -26.36
C SER A 40 28.85 -23.90 -26.22
N THR A 41 28.45 -24.42 -25.06
CA THR A 41 28.19 -25.83 -24.79
C THR A 41 26.73 -26.02 -24.36
N PRO A 42 25.82 -26.34 -25.29
CA PRO A 42 24.40 -26.55 -24.97
C PRO A 42 24.22 -27.73 -24.02
N ASN A 43 23.40 -27.57 -22.98
CA ASN A 43 23.00 -28.68 -22.11
C ASN A 43 21.95 -29.53 -22.85
N LYS A 44 22.24 -30.82 -23.04
CA LYS A 44 21.35 -31.78 -23.71
C LYS A 44 19.96 -31.89 -23.05
N TYR A 45 19.87 -31.65 -21.75
CA TYR A 45 18.62 -31.74 -20.98
C TYR A 45 17.73 -30.49 -21.10
N THR A 46 18.22 -29.38 -21.65
CA THR A 46 17.43 -28.14 -21.73
C THR A 46 16.16 -28.32 -22.56
N LEU A 47 16.26 -28.98 -23.72
CA LEU A 47 15.10 -29.24 -24.57
C LEU A 47 14.17 -30.27 -23.96
N GLU A 48 14.70 -31.32 -23.32
CA GLU A 48 13.90 -32.32 -22.62
C GLU A 48 13.09 -31.69 -21.49
N PHE A 49 13.69 -30.80 -20.70
CA PHE A 49 13.01 -30.07 -19.63
C PHE A 49 11.92 -29.14 -20.18
N ILE A 50 12.21 -28.39 -21.25
CA ILE A 50 11.21 -27.54 -21.90
C ILE A 50 10.03 -28.38 -22.39
N ASN A 51 10.29 -29.49 -23.08
CA ASN A 51 9.25 -30.40 -23.56
C ASN A 51 8.45 -31.02 -22.43
N TYR A 52 9.11 -31.37 -21.32
CA TYR A 52 8.44 -31.86 -20.11
C TYR A 52 7.49 -30.82 -19.53
N VAL A 53 7.96 -29.58 -19.32
CA VAL A 53 7.13 -28.48 -18.79
C VAL A 53 5.94 -28.18 -19.72
N LEU A 54 6.14 -28.25 -21.03
CA LEU A 54 5.09 -28.00 -22.04
C LEU A 54 4.18 -29.22 -22.30
N SER A 55 4.47 -30.38 -21.70
CA SER A 55 3.67 -31.59 -21.87
C SER A 55 2.25 -31.43 -21.34
N ALA A 56 1.29 -32.16 -21.92
CA ALA A 56 -0.11 -32.09 -21.52
C ALA A 56 -0.37 -32.55 -20.07
N SER A 57 0.43 -33.49 -19.55
CA SER A 57 0.37 -33.89 -18.13
C SER A 57 0.79 -32.74 -17.23
N THR A 58 1.96 -32.14 -17.48
CA THR A 58 2.49 -31.08 -16.64
C THR A 58 1.66 -29.81 -16.72
N GLN A 59 1.15 -29.44 -17.90
CA GLN A 59 0.25 -28.28 -18.04
C GLN A 59 -1.06 -28.46 -17.24
N ARG A 60 -1.59 -29.69 -17.13
CA ARG A 60 -2.76 -29.98 -16.28
C ARG A 60 -2.45 -29.84 -14.80
N GLU A 61 -1.27 -30.28 -14.35
CA GLU A 61 -0.83 -30.12 -12.96
C GLU A 61 -0.57 -28.65 -12.59
N LEU A 62 0.08 -27.89 -13.48
CA LEU A 62 0.33 -26.45 -13.24
C LEU A 62 -0.98 -25.67 -13.06
N LYS A 63 -2.06 -26.09 -13.74
CA LYS A 63 -3.39 -25.49 -13.56
C LYS A 63 -3.94 -25.67 -12.16
N SER A 64 -3.81 -26.86 -11.56
CA SER A 64 -4.33 -27.12 -10.22
C SER A 64 -3.42 -26.57 -9.12
N LEU A 65 -2.10 -26.56 -9.33
CA LEU A 65 -1.13 -26.17 -8.31
C LEU A 65 -0.99 -24.66 -8.15
N ILE A 66 -0.97 -23.91 -9.27
CA ILE A 66 -0.65 -22.48 -9.27
C ILE A 66 -1.67 -21.65 -10.07
N ASN A 67 -2.82 -22.24 -10.40
CA ASN A 67 -3.90 -21.59 -11.16
C ASN A 67 -3.40 -20.96 -12.47
N LYS A 68 -2.44 -21.59 -13.16
CA LYS A 68 -1.96 -21.15 -14.47
C LYS A 68 -2.61 -21.95 -15.58
N TYR A 69 -3.10 -21.25 -16.60
CA TYR A 69 -3.79 -21.86 -17.72
C TYR A 69 -2.83 -22.14 -18.87
N ALA A 70 -3.01 -23.28 -19.53
CA ALA A 70 -2.34 -23.54 -20.79
C ALA A 70 -2.82 -22.56 -21.86
N ILE A 71 -2.00 -22.31 -22.89
CA ILE A 71 -2.32 -21.36 -23.98
C ILE A 71 -3.68 -21.67 -24.64
N ASN A 72 -4.02 -22.95 -24.74
CA ASN A 72 -5.22 -23.42 -25.44
C ASN A 72 -6.42 -23.63 -24.51
N ASP A 73 -6.30 -23.35 -23.21
CA ASP A 73 -7.42 -23.52 -22.28
C ASP A 73 -8.52 -22.49 -22.56
N LYS A 74 -9.76 -22.96 -22.65
CA LYS A 74 -10.94 -22.09 -22.61
C LYS A 74 -11.20 -21.69 -21.16
N MET A 75 -11.25 -20.39 -20.92
CA MET A 75 -11.52 -19.84 -19.60
C MET A 75 -12.82 -19.06 -19.59
N THR A 76 -13.76 -19.49 -18.74
CA THR A 76 -14.96 -18.72 -18.43
C THR A 76 -14.57 -17.60 -17.48
N ARG A 77 -14.82 -16.35 -17.88
CA ARG A 77 -14.43 -15.15 -17.15
C ARG A 77 -15.69 -14.39 -16.77
N PRO A 78 -16.26 -14.60 -15.57
CA PRO A 78 -17.32 -13.74 -15.09
C PRO A 78 -16.74 -12.32 -14.98
N GLU A 79 -17.18 -11.45 -15.88
CA GLU A 79 -16.73 -10.07 -15.93
C GLU A 79 -17.42 -9.26 -14.82
N LEU A 80 -16.72 -8.27 -14.27
CA LEU A 80 -17.36 -7.23 -13.48
C LEU A 80 -18.46 -6.56 -14.31
N PRO A 81 -19.62 -6.25 -13.71
CA PRO A 81 -20.65 -5.47 -14.38
C PRO A 81 -20.14 -4.09 -14.81
N GLU A 82 -19.19 -3.51 -14.05
CA GLU A 82 -18.64 -2.18 -14.32
C GLU A 82 -17.09 -2.20 -14.40
N PRO A 83 -16.49 -1.53 -15.39
CA PRO A 83 -15.04 -1.44 -15.51
C PRO A 83 -14.43 -0.58 -14.39
N LEU A 84 -13.32 -1.03 -13.79
CA LEU A 84 -12.46 -0.22 -12.92
C LEU A 84 -12.09 1.09 -13.60
N ARG A 85 -12.27 2.18 -12.85
CA ARG A 85 -11.85 3.52 -13.24
C ARG A 85 -10.34 3.64 -13.06
N LEU A 86 -9.57 3.18 -14.06
CA LEU A 86 -8.10 3.13 -14.02
C LEU A 86 -7.46 4.49 -13.73
N SER A 87 -8.02 5.58 -14.26
CA SER A 87 -7.55 6.94 -13.97
C SER A 87 -7.67 7.28 -12.48
N LEU A 88 -8.82 6.98 -11.89
CA LEU A 88 -9.07 7.18 -10.46
C LEU A 88 -8.15 6.31 -9.60
N MET A 89 -7.89 5.07 -10.02
CA MET A 89 -6.94 4.20 -9.33
C MET A 89 -5.52 4.77 -9.35
N LYS A 90 -5.02 5.18 -10.52
CA LYS A 90 -3.68 5.80 -10.65
C LYS A 90 -3.57 7.08 -9.82
N GLN A 91 -4.61 7.90 -9.81
CA GLN A 91 -4.67 9.11 -9.00
C GLN A 91 -4.59 8.78 -7.49
N ARG A 92 -5.35 7.76 -7.04
CA ARG A 92 -5.33 7.31 -5.64
C ARG A 92 -3.99 6.69 -5.24
N ASP A 93 -3.39 5.90 -6.12
CA ASP A 93 -2.07 5.30 -5.91
C ASP A 93 -1.01 6.39 -5.68
N LEU A 94 -0.99 7.40 -6.56
CA LEU A 94 -0.07 8.53 -6.43
C LEU A 94 -0.32 9.34 -5.15
N LEU A 95 -1.58 9.58 -4.80
CA LEU A 95 -1.96 10.26 -3.56
C LEU A 95 -1.46 9.50 -2.33
N VAL A 96 -1.72 8.20 -2.25
CA VAL A 96 -1.30 7.35 -1.12
C VAL A 96 0.22 7.33 -1.00
N LYS A 97 0.93 7.14 -2.13
CA LYS A 97 2.39 7.19 -2.18
C LYS A 97 2.93 8.49 -1.61
N TYR A 98 2.40 9.62 -2.08
CA TYR A 98 2.87 10.92 -1.63
C TYR A 98 2.55 11.25 -0.19
N LEU A 99 1.35 10.88 0.29
CA LEU A 99 1.03 11.02 1.71
C LEU A 99 1.98 10.19 2.54
N PHE A 100 2.19 8.92 2.20
CA PHE A 100 3.13 8.06 2.92
C PHE A 100 4.53 8.66 2.99
N ASP A 101 5.06 9.13 1.86
CA ASP A 101 6.38 9.76 1.83
C ASP A 101 6.43 11.00 2.73
N GLN A 102 5.48 11.92 2.60
CA GLN A 102 5.51 13.20 3.33
C GLN A 102 5.19 13.06 4.82
N THR A 103 4.34 12.11 5.20
CA THR A 103 3.86 11.98 6.59
C THR A 103 4.57 10.91 7.38
N ILE A 104 5.10 9.86 6.73
CA ILE A 104 5.80 8.76 7.38
C ILE A 104 7.29 8.83 7.06
N SER A 105 7.69 8.70 5.80
CA SER A 105 9.11 8.56 5.42
C SER A 105 9.95 9.77 5.85
N TYR A 106 9.51 10.99 5.53
CA TYR A 106 10.22 12.23 5.90
C TYR A 106 10.14 12.55 7.40
N GLN A 107 9.15 12.01 8.12
CA GLN A 107 8.87 12.37 9.51
C GLN A 107 9.22 11.26 10.51
N LEU A 108 9.85 10.17 10.05
CA LEU A 108 10.04 8.96 10.84
C LEU A 108 10.71 9.22 12.19
N ALA A 109 11.72 10.08 12.23
CA ALA A 109 12.42 10.43 13.47
C ALA A 109 11.48 11.13 14.48
N SER A 110 10.74 12.15 14.03
CA SER A 110 9.78 12.90 14.85
C SER A 110 8.60 12.03 15.29
N LEU A 111 8.10 11.16 14.41
CA LEU A 111 7.08 10.16 14.74
C LEU A 111 7.54 9.23 15.86
N ASN A 112 8.72 8.64 15.72
CA ASN A 112 9.28 7.74 16.73
C ASN A 112 9.45 8.47 18.08
N GLN A 113 9.90 9.72 18.06
CA GLN A 113 10.03 10.52 19.27
C GLN A 113 8.67 10.83 19.91
N ALA A 114 7.69 11.32 19.13
CA ALA A 114 6.35 11.64 19.61
C ALA A 114 5.70 10.41 20.24
N TRP A 115 5.69 9.28 19.53
CA TRP A 115 5.09 8.05 20.04
C TRP A 115 5.82 7.50 21.25
N ARG A 116 7.15 7.58 21.32
CA ARG A 116 7.89 7.18 22.54
C ARG A 116 7.50 8.01 23.75
N LEU A 117 7.29 9.32 23.58
CA LEU A 117 6.84 10.20 24.67
C LEU A 117 5.40 9.87 25.09
N LEU A 118 4.50 9.69 24.12
CA LEU A 118 3.10 9.30 24.39
C LEU A 118 3.02 7.96 25.13
N HIS A 119 3.78 6.94 24.73
CA HIS A 119 3.84 5.65 25.42
C HIS A 119 4.41 5.77 26.85
N ASN A 120 5.31 6.73 27.09
CA ASN A 120 5.79 6.99 28.44
C ASN A 120 4.74 7.67 29.32
N ILE A 121 3.85 8.48 28.75
CA ILE A 121 2.72 9.08 29.48
C ILE A 121 1.66 8.02 29.82
N GLU A 122 1.41 7.08 28.91
CA GLU A 122 0.45 5.98 29.12
C GLU A 122 0.75 5.14 30.38
N LYS A 123 2.01 5.11 30.83
CA LYS A 123 2.40 4.45 32.10
C LYS A 123 1.76 5.10 33.34
N TYR A 124 1.43 6.39 33.27
CA TYR A 124 0.82 7.18 34.33
C TYR A 124 -0.68 7.40 34.10
N GLN A 125 -1.32 6.65 33.20
CA GLN A 125 -2.67 6.97 32.74
C GLN A 125 -3.73 6.99 33.86
N LYS A 126 -3.53 6.24 34.94
CA LYS A 126 -4.41 6.24 36.12
C LYS A 126 -4.24 7.49 37.01
N GLU A 127 -3.13 8.18 36.87
CA GLU A 127 -2.73 9.34 37.68
C GLU A 127 -3.02 10.68 36.97
N LEU A 128 -3.38 10.63 35.69
CA LEU A 128 -3.73 11.81 34.91
C LEU A 128 -5.02 12.44 35.43
N THR A 129 -4.96 13.73 35.77
CA THR A 129 -6.16 14.54 35.97
C THR A 129 -6.97 14.63 34.67
N PRO A 130 -8.27 14.95 34.72
CA PRO A 130 -9.09 15.14 33.51
C PRO A 130 -8.50 16.19 32.54
N ALA A 131 -7.87 17.24 33.07
CA ALA A 131 -7.20 18.25 32.26
C ALA A 131 -5.96 17.68 31.53
N GLN A 132 -5.12 16.92 32.24
CA GLN A 132 -3.95 16.26 31.67
C GLN A 132 -4.33 15.18 30.65
N GLN A 133 -5.42 14.45 30.90
CA GLN A 133 -5.96 13.47 29.96
C GLN A 133 -6.36 14.14 28.64
N LYS A 134 -7.03 15.30 28.69
CA LYS A 134 -7.39 16.07 27.49
C LYS A 134 -6.14 16.51 26.70
N VAL A 135 -5.11 16.99 27.41
CA VAL A 135 -3.83 17.40 26.81
C VAL A 135 -3.10 16.22 26.17
N TYR A 136 -3.08 15.05 26.83
CA TYR A 136 -2.53 13.82 26.25
C TYR A 136 -3.28 13.40 24.97
N LEU A 137 -4.62 13.45 24.99
CA LEU A 137 -5.43 13.14 23.80
C LEU A 137 -5.17 14.11 22.64
N GLN A 138 -4.99 15.40 22.92
CA GLN A 138 -4.59 16.38 21.91
C GLN A 138 -3.23 16.05 21.30
N ALA A 139 -2.22 15.73 22.12
CA ALA A 139 -0.90 15.35 21.63
C ALA A 139 -0.97 14.08 20.75
N LYS A 140 -1.77 13.09 21.16
CA LYS A 140 -2.00 11.87 20.38
C LYS A 140 -2.71 12.16 19.05
N GLN A 141 -3.70 13.05 19.06
CA GLN A 141 -4.39 13.48 17.86
C GLN A 141 -3.43 14.16 16.89
N LEU A 142 -2.61 15.11 17.35
CA LEU A 142 -1.60 15.78 16.53
C LEU A 142 -0.63 14.78 15.89
N ALA A 143 -0.11 13.81 16.65
CA ALA A 143 0.83 12.81 16.14
C ALA A 143 0.22 11.80 15.14
N SER A 144 -1.12 11.68 15.10
CA SER A 144 -1.83 10.71 14.28
C SER A 144 -2.68 11.31 13.18
N THR A 145 -2.79 12.64 13.10
CA THR A 145 -3.64 13.31 12.12
C THR A 145 -2.83 13.65 10.85
N PRO A 146 -3.12 13.01 9.71
CA PRO A 146 -2.49 13.34 8.44
C PRO A 146 -2.91 14.75 7.96
N PRO A 147 -2.16 15.35 7.01
CA PRO A 147 -2.40 16.71 6.52
C PRO A 147 -3.65 16.82 5.62
N ILE A 148 -4.27 15.69 5.25
CA ILE A 148 -5.55 15.67 4.55
C ILE A 148 -6.49 14.70 5.28
N SER A 149 -7.78 15.04 5.34
CA SER A 149 -8.81 14.16 5.89
C SER A 149 -9.35 13.16 4.87
N ALA A 150 -10.09 12.15 5.34
CA ALA A 150 -10.84 11.26 4.46
C ALA A 150 -11.88 12.03 3.61
N GLN A 151 -12.49 13.07 4.18
CA GLN A 151 -13.42 13.93 3.47
C GLN A 151 -12.71 14.72 2.36
N ASP A 152 -11.49 15.21 2.61
CA ASP A 152 -10.66 15.86 1.59
C ASP A 152 -10.36 14.88 0.45
N ALA A 153 -9.96 13.65 0.76
CA ALA A 153 -9.70 12.61 -0.24
C ALA A 153 -10.95 12.25 -1.08
N ALA A 154 -12.15 12.44 -0.53
CA ALA A 154 -13.41 12.17 -1.22
C ALA A 154 -13.93 13.36 -2.05
N THR A 155 -13.71 14.59 -1.59
CA THR A 155 -14.32 15.81 -2.15
C THR A 155 -13.36 16.68 -2.95
N LYS A 156 -12.08 16.70 -2.60
CA LYS A 156 -11.07 17.49 -3.31
C LYS A 156 -10.56 16.70 -4.52
N ASN A 157 -10.30 17.43 -5.61
CA ASN A 157 -9.70 16.85 -6.79
C ASN A 157 -8.16 16.89 -6.70
N PHE A 158 -7.54 15.74 -6.48
CA PHE A 158 -6.07 15.57 -6.51
C PHE A 158 -5.52 15.18 -7.89
N ALA A 159 -6.29 15.32 -8.97
CA ALA A 159 -5.88 14.88 -10.31
C ALA A 159 -4.72 15.71 -10.89
N TYR A 160 -4.42 16.86 -10.29
CA TYR A 160 -3.26 17.69 -10.63
C TYR A 160 -1.93 17.09 -10.16
N LEU A 161 -1.95 16.12 -9.22
CA LEU A 161 -0.73 15.49 -8.73
C LEU A 161 -0.04 14.75 -9.89
N SER A 162 1.23 15.06 -10.07
CA SER A 162 2.05 14.51 -11.14
C SER A 162 3.22 13.72 -10.56
N PRO A 163 3.58 12.55 -11.15
CA PRO A 163 4.79 11.83 -10.77
C PRO A 163 6.08 12.59 -11.13
N SER A 164 5.99 13.64 -11.97
CA SER A 164 7.14 14.44 -12.38
C SER A 164 7.68 15.28 -11.23
N ARG A 165 8.99 15.18 -10.99
CA ARG A 165 9.69 16.02 -10.00
C ARG A 165 9.76 17.50 -10.40
N GLN A 166 9.52 17.81 -11.68
CA GLN A 166 9.54 19.18 -12.20
C GLN A 166 8.20 19.89 -12.03
N ASP A 167 7.13 19.17 -11.65
CA ASP A 167 5.81 19.78 -11.48
C ASP A 167 5.75 20.62 -10.20
N THR A 168 5.81 21.94 -10.36
CA THR A 168 5.91 22.89 -9.24
C THR A 168 4.66 22.90 -8.37
N VAL A 169 3.48 22.67 -8.95
CA VAL A 169 2.21 22.60 -8.22
C VAL A 169 2.21 21.40 -7.28
N THR A 170 2.60 20.22 -7.77
CA THR A 170 2.77 19.02 -6.94
C THR A 170 3.80 19.28 -5.85
N GLN A 171 4.99 19.79 -6.19
CA GLN A 171 6.03 20.04 -5.17
C GLN A 171 5.54 20.98 -4.06
N LYS A 172 4.81 22.05 -4.42
CA LYS A 172 4.22 22.97 -3.43
C LYS A 172 3.25 22.24 -2.50
N THR A 173 2.34 21.43 -3.04
CA THR A 173 1.41 20.63 -2.24
C THR A 173 2.16 19.65 -1.32
N LEU A 174 3.17 18.96 -1.83
CA LEU A 174 3.96 18.01 -1.03
C LEU A 174 4.70 18.70 0.12
N THR A 175 5.28 19.87 -0.13
CA THR A 175 5.90 20.69 0.93
C THR A 175 4.86 21.10 1.97
N GLN A 176 3.69 21.59 1.57
CA GLN A 176 2.62 21.95 2.51
C GLN A 176 2.16 20.78 3.39
N TRP A 177 2.06 19.58 2.82
CA TRP A 177 1.72 18.37 3.58
C TRP A 177 2.81 17.98 4.56
N ARG A 178 4.07 18.05 4.11
CA ARG A 178 5.24 17.79 4.96
C ARG A 178 5.29 18.76 6.13
N ASP A 179 5.13 20.04 5.87
CA ASP A 179 5.21 21.10 6.89
C ASP A 179 4.07 20.97 7.90
N THR A 180 2.85 20.71 7.43
CA THR A 180 1.70 20.44 8.31
C THR A 180 1.99 19.27 9.25
N MET A 181 2.46 18.13 8.72
CA MET A 181 2.78 16.96 9.56
C MET A 181 3.94 17.25 10.51
N HIS A 182 4.97 17.94 10.04
CA HIS A 182 6.12 18.32 10.85
C HIS A 182 5.71 19.17 12.05
N ASN A 183 4.90 20.21 11.81
CA ASN A 183 4.42 21.11 12.85
C ASN A 183 3.53 20.37 13.87
N ASN A 184 2.62 19.52 13.40
CA ASN A 184 1.80 18.69 14.29
C ASN A 184 2.67 17.80 15.21
N LEU A 185 3.74 17.20 14.68
CA LEU A 185 4.63 16.36 15.47
C LEU A 185 5.46 17.16 16.46
N LEU A 186 5.98 18.33 16.07
CA LEU A 186 6.69 19.22 16.99
C LEU A 186 5.80 19.65 18.15
N GLU A 187 4.55 20.03 17.88
CA GLU A 187 3.59 20.41 18.91
C GLU A 187 3.26 19.21 19.83
N SER A 188 3.00 18.04 19.25
CA SER A 188 2.77 16.79 20.01
C SER A 188 3.94 16.47 20.95
N ILE A 189 5.18 16.59 20.46
CA ILE A 189 6.40 16.37 21.24
C ILE A 189 6.49 17.38 22.38
N ALA A 190 6.30 18.67 22.10
CA ALA A 190 6.40 19.73 23.10
C ALA A 190 5.36 19.57 24.22
N ILE A 191 4.10 19.26 23.85
CA ILE A 191 3.03 18.95 24.80
C ILE A 191 3.42 17.74 25.66
N SER A 192 3.88 16.67 25.02
CA SER A 192 4.20 15.42 25.72
C SER A 192 5.38 15.58 26.68
N GLN A 193 6.41 16.35 26.31
CA GLN A 193 7.54 16.65 27.18
C GLN A 193 7.10 17.45 28.42
N ARG A 194 6.27 18.48 28.23
CA ARG A 194 5.73 19.28 29.35
C ARG A 194 4.89 18.41 30.28
N LEU A 195 4.02 17.56 29.75
CA LEU A 195 3.20 16.67 30.56
C LEU A 195 4.06 15.68 31.35
N LEU A 196 5.06 15.05 30.72
CA LEU A 196 5.97 14.14 31.42
C LEU A 196 6.78 14.84 32.53
N SER A 197 7.17 16.10 32.35
CA SER A 197 7.85 16.84 33.43
C SER A 197 6.95 17.07 34.65
N GLN A 198 5.65 17.27 34.44
CA GLN A 198 4.66 17.44 35.52
C GLN A 198 4.35 16.14 36.25
N LEU A 199 4.51 14.98 35.59
CA LEU A 199 4.25 13.67 36.18
C LEU A 199 5.46 13.09 36.94
N ARG A 200 6.66 13.61 36.66
CA ARG A 200 7.92 13.15 37.26
C ARG A 200 8.43 14.05 38.38
N GLY A 201 7.91 15.27 38.47
CA GLY A 201 8.19 16.21 39.56
C GLY A 201 7.12 16.10 40.63
#